data_AF-T2IUH3-F1
#
_entry.id   AF-T2IUH3-F1
#
_cell.length_a   1.000
_cell.length_b   1.000
_cell.length_c   1.000
_cell.angle_alpha   90.00
_cell.angle_beta   90.00
_cell.angle_gamma   90.00
#
_symmetry.space_group_name_H-M   'P 1'
#
loop_
_entity.id
_entity.type
_entity.pdbx_description
1 polymer ?
#
loop_
_entity_poly.entity_id
_entity_poly.type
_entity_poly.pdbx_seq_one_letter_code
_entity_poly.pdbx_strand_id
1 'polypeptide(L)'
;MQSNQLSVRNIQLPNLGIGTWAWGDSLFWGYGSNYGETEVQAAFDAAVAAGATFFDTAEVYGLGESEKLIGKFLKQTSQPVQIATKYFPLPWRFNRDAVAEALTASLDRLDVEQVALYQVHMPFDFFMGQETLMTALATEVKKGRILTVGVSNYSAKQMQQAYDYLATYDVPLAVNQVRYSLLTRTIEKNGILDKARELGVTILAYSPLDQGLLTGKYTPEKQEQVTGARKIDPKFSASGLKKN
;
A
#
# COMPACT_ATOMS: atom_id res chain seq x y z
N MET A 1 -27.51 3.39 7.66
CA MET A 1 -26.18 2.74 7.50
C MET A 1 -25.14 3.83 7.67
N GLN A 2 -24.23 3.69 8.63
CA GLN A 2 -23.13 4.65 8.84
C GLN A 2 -22.30 4.75 7.56
N SER A 3 -21.74 5.92 7.28
CA SER A 3 -20.90 6.16 6.09
C SER A 3 -19.86 5.05 5.93
N ASN A 4 -19.99 4.23 4.89
CA ASN A 4 -18.99 3.21 4.52
C ASN A 4 -17.70 3.84 3.94
N GLN A 5 -17.63 5.18 3.96
CA GLN A 5 -16.51 5.96 3.45
C GLN A 5 -15.89 6.81 4.56
N LEU A 6 -14.57 6.85 4.56
CA LEU A 6 -13.70 7.69 5.36
C LEU A 6 -13.20 8.84 4.49
N SER A 7 -13.41 10.07 4.97
CA SER A 7 -12.77 11.24 4.36
C SER A 7 -11.30 11.26 4.76
N VAL A 8 -10.42 10.95 3.81
CA VAL A 8 -8.97 11.01 3.97
C VAL A 8 -8.50 12.24 3.20
N ARG A 9 -8.47 13.38 3.89
CA ARG A 9 -8.12 14.69 3.29
C ARG A 9 -9.06 15.03 2.13
N ASN A 10 -8.54 15.00 0.90
CA ASN A 10 -9.23 15.36 -0.33
C ASN A 10 -9.78 14.15 -1.11
N ILE A 11 -9.68 12.93 -0.56
CA ILE A 11 -10.26 11.72 -1.15
C ILE A 11 -11.23 11.04 -0.18
N GLN A 12 -12.24 10.35 -0.73
CA GLN A 12 -13.21 9.56 0.04
C GLN A 12 -12.90 8.09 -0.18
N LEU A 13 -12.41 7.40 0.84
CA LEU A 13 -12.00 6.00 0.73
C LEU A 13 -12.99 5.07 1.42
N PRO A 14 -13.26 3.87 0.90
CA PRO A 14 -13.94 2.85 1.68
C PRO A 14 -13.12 2.49 2.92
N ASN A 15 -13.80 2.03 3.99
CA ASN A 15 -13.12 1.54 5.20
C ASN A 15 -12.28 0.27 4.96
N LEU A 16 -12.47 -0.39 3.83
CA LEU A 16 -11.73 -1.58 3.40
C LEU A 16 -11.19 -1.38 1.98
N GLY A 17 -9.88 -1.61 1.82
CA GLY A 17 -9.21 -1.67 0.53
C GLY A 17 -8.66 -3.06 0.22
N ILE A 18 -8.29 -3.26 -1.04
CA ILE A 18 -7.67 -4.49 -1.54
C ILE A 18 -6.19 -4.25 -1.78
N GLY A 19 -5.33 -4.90 -0.99
CA GLY A 19 -3.89 -4.93 -1.26
C GLY A 19 -3.56 -5.97 -2.32
N THR A 20 -2.71 -5.62 -3.29
CA THR A 20 -2.45 -6.43 -4.48
C THR A 20 -1.04 -6.99 -4.56
N TRP A 21 -0.31 -7.10 -3.44
CA TRP A 21 1.09 -7.60 -3.44
C TRP A 21 1.25 -9.00 -4.09
N ALA A 22 0.17 -9.78 -4.13
CA ALA A 22 0.19 -11.16 -4.62
C ALA A 22 -0.15 -11.23 -6.11
N TRP A 23 -0.53 -10.11 -6.71
CA TRP A 23 -0.97 -10.05 -8.10
C TRP A 23 0.28 -9.87 -8.96
N GLY A 24 0.63 -10.88 -9.76
CA GLY A 24 1.82 -10.84 -10.62
C GLY A 24 3.15 -11.27 -9.97
N ASP A 25 3.19 -11.55 -8.66
CA ASP A 25 4.42 -11.99 -7.98
C ASP A 25 4.53 -13.52 -7.91
N SER A 26 5.32 -14.09 -8.81
CA SER A 26 5.60 -15.52 -8.87
C SER A 26 6.63 -16.00 -7.83
N LEU A 27 7.50 -15.11 -7.34
CA LEU A 27 8.62 -15.46 -6.46
C LEU A 27 8.17 -15.68 -5.02
N PHE A 28 7.42 -14.73 -4.47
CA PHE A 28 7.06 -14.73 -3.05
C PHE A 28 5.63 -15.18 -2.79
N TRP A 29 4.73 -15.00 -3.77
CA TRP A 29 3.30 -15.26 -3.62
C TRP A 29 2.77 -16.35 -4.54
N GLY A 30 3.60 -16.85 -5.47
CA GLY A 30 3.28 -18.01 -6.29
C GLY A 30 2.27 -17.73 -7.40
N TYR A 31 2.17 -16.47 -7.85
CA TYR A 31 1.41 -16.14 -9.05
C TYR A 31 1.86 -17.00 -10.24
N GLY A 32 0.90 -17.54 -10.99
CA GLY A 32 1.13 -18.46 -12.10
C GLY A 32 1.28 -19.93 -11.71
N SER A 33 1.17 -20.28 -10.41
CA SER A 33 1.13 -21.68 -9.96
C SER A 33 -0.32 -22.17 -9.78
N ASN A 34 -0.95 -21.84 -8.65
CA ASN A 34 -2.30 -22.27 -8.31
C ASN A 34 -3.38 -21.21 -8.56
N TYR A 35 -2.96 -20.02 -9.00
CA TYR A 35 -3.83 -18.91 -9.40
C TYR A 35 -3.06 -18.03 -10.40
N GLY A 36 -3.78 -17.36 -11.28
CA GLY A 36 -3.23 -16.47 -12.29
C GLY A 36 -4.15 -15.28 -12.54
N GLU A 37 -4.07 -14.74 -13.75
CA GLU A 37 -4.83 -13.55 -14.14
C GLU A 37 -6.34 -13.75 -13.96
N THR A 38 -6.87 -14.91 -14.36
CA THR A 38 -8.31 -15.21 -14.26
C THR A 38 -8.82 -15.13 -12.83
N GLU A 39 -8.14 -15.76 -11.87
CA GLU A 39 -8.53 -15.72 -10.46
C GLU A 39 -8.36 -14.34 -9.85
N VAL A 40 -7.33 -13.60 -10.27
CA VAL A 40 -7.05 -12.24 -9.82
C VAL A 40 -8.10 -11.26 -10.36
N GLN A 41 -8.55 -11.42 -11.61
CA GLN A 41 -9.66 -10.67 -12.18
C GLN A 41 -10.97 -10.98 -11.44
N ALA A 42 -11.26 -12.26 -11.18
CA ALA A 42 -12.44 -12.65 -10.42
C ALA A 42 -12.45 -12.04 -9.01
N ALA A 43 -11.29 -11.94 -8.35
CA ALA A 43 -11.14 -11.28 -7.06
C ALA A 43 -11.35 -9.76 -7.16
N PHE A 44 -10.86 -9.11 -8.22
CA PHE A 44 -11.11 -7.70 -8.51
C PHE A 44 -12.61 -7.44 -8.69
N ASP A 45 -13.28 -8.20 -9.54
CA ASP A 45 -14.71 -8.06 -9.83
C ASP A 45 -15.56 -8.26 -8.56
N ALA A 46 -15.24 -9.28 -7.75
CA ALA A 46 -15.91 -9.54 -6.48
C ALA A 46 -15.73 -8.39 -5.48
N ALA A 47 -14.52 -7.82 -5.39
CA ALA A 47 -14.26 -6.68 -4.51
C ALA A 47 -15.02 -5.43 -4.94
N VAL A 48 -15.00 -5.10 -6.24
CA VAL A 48 -15.74 -3.97 -6.80
C VAL A 48 -17.25 -4.14 -6.60
N ALA A 49 -17.79 -5.34 -6.85
CA ALA A 49 -19.21 -5.64 -6.63
C ALA A 49 -19.62 -5.52 -5.15
N ALA A 50 -18.70 -5.79 -4.22
CA ALA A 50 -18.90 -5.62 -2.78
C ALA A 50 -18.68 -4.18 -2.28
N GLY A 51 -18.33 -3.23 -3.17
CA GLY A 51 -18.07 -1.83 -2.82
C GLY A 51 -16.67 -1.55 -2.28
N ALA A 52 -15.76 -2.53 -2.32
CA ALA A 52 -14.34 -2.32 -2.02
C ALA A 52 -13.62 -1.78 -3.27
N THR A 53 -13.78 -0.48 -3.53
CA THR A 53 -13.28 0.20 -4.74
C THR A 53 -11.95 0.92 -4.53
N PHE A 54 -11.19 0.61 -3.48
CA PHE A 54 -9.85 1.14 -3.24
C PHE A 54 -8.81 0.02 -3.34
N PHE A 55 -7.88 0.13 -4.28
CA PHE A 55 -6.85 -0.87 -4.55
C PHE A 55 -5.46 -0.29 -4.27
N ASP A 56 -4.68 -1.00 -3.46
CA ASP A 56 -3.34 -0.63 -3.04
C ASP A 56 -2.30 -1.55 -3.68
N THR A 57 -1.51 -0.99 -4.60
CA THR A 57 -0.45 -1.65 -5.36
C THR A 57 0.90 -0.96 -5.14
N ALA A 58 1.92 -1.35 -5.89
CA ALA A 58 3.22 -0.69 -5.92
C ALA A 58 3.99 -1.07 -7.20
N GLU A 59 4.90 -0.20 -7.65
CA GLU A 59 5.74 -0.47 -8.82
C GLU A 59 6.63 -1.72 -8.68
N VAL A 60 6.93 -2.13 -7.44
CA VAL A 60 7.76 -3.31 -7.15
C VAL A 60 6.97 -4.61 -7.09
N TYR A 61 5.64 -4.57 -7.00
CA TYR A 61 4.82 -5.79 -6.90
C TYR A 61 4.78 -6.52 -8.25
N GLY A 62 5.32 -7.74 -8.27
CA GLY A 62 5.53 -8.49 -9.51
C GLY A 62 6.38 -7.72 -10.53
N LEU A 63 7.29 -6.84 -10.09
CA LEU A 63 8.06 -5.94 -10.96
C LEU A 63 7.16 -5.09 -11.90
N GLY A 64 6.06 -4.57 -11.34
CA GLY A 64 5.08 -3.74 -12.04
C GLY A 64 3.93 -4.53 -12.65
N GLU A 65 3.97 -5.87 -12.61
CA GLU A 65 2.88 -6.70 -13.13
C GLU A 65 1.56 -6.47 -12.38
N SER A 66 1.61 -6.22 -11.06
CA SER A 66 0.39 -5.89 -10.31
C SER A 66 -0.31 -4.65 -10.85
N GLU A 67 0.44 -3.62 -11.27
CA GLU A 67 -0.13 -2.39 -11.84
C GLU A 67 -0.74 -2.65 -13.21
N LYS A 68 -0.07 -3.43 -14.07
CA LYS A 68 -0.61 -3.81 -15.38
C LYS A 68 -1.92 -4.59 -15.28
N LEU A 69 -2.00 -5.52 -14.34
CA LEU A 69 -3.22 -6.30 -14.08
C LEU A 69 -4.38 -5.38 -13.69
N ILE A 70 -4.14 -4.47 -12.74
CA ILE A 70 -5.16 -3.48 -12.34
C ILE A 70 -5.57 -2.63 -13.55
N GLY A 71 -4.61 -2.09 -14.31
CA GLY A 71 -4.90 -1.28 -15.50
C GLY A 71 -5.75 -2.01 -16.55
N LYS A 72 -5.51 -3.32 -16.73
CA LYS A 72 -6.34 -4.18 -17.59
C LYS A 72 -7.78 -4.31 -17.07
N PHE A 73 -7.95 -4.54 -15.78
CA PHE A 73 -9.27 -4.76 -15.18
C PHE A 73 -10.11 -3.49 -15.09
N LEU A 74 -9.48 -2.33 -14.93
CA LEU A 74 -10.17 -1.03 -14.94
C LEU A 74 -10.96 -0.81 -16.23
N LYS A 75 -10.47 -1.31 -17.37
CA LYS A 75 -11.16 -1.21 -18.68
C LYS A 75 -12.43 -2.04 -18.75
N GLN A 76 -12.61 -2.98 -17.83
CA GLN A 76 -13.71 -3.94 -17.81
C GLN A 76 -14.80 -3.54 -16.80
N THR A 77 -14.59 -2.47 -16.02
CA THR A 77 -15.55 -1.95 -15.04
C THR A 77 -15.91 -0.50 -15.32
N SER A 78 -17.17 -0.15 -15.09
CA SER A 78 -17.65 1.24 -15.07
C SER A 78 -17.72 1.83 -13.66
N GLN A 79 -17.47 1.02 -12.63
CA GLN A 79 -17.48 1.50 -11.25
C GLN A 79 -16.24 2.37 -11.00
N PRO A 80 -16.40 3.50 -10.28
CA PRO A 80 -15.27 4.34 -9.94
C PRO A 80 -14.35 3.60 -8.97
N VAL A 81 -13.12 3.34 -9.42
CA VAL A 81 -12.07 2.70 -8.63
C VAL A 81 -10.98 3.72 -8.31
N GLN A 82 -10.56 3.77 -7.04
CA GLN A 82 -9.46 4.60 -6.57
C GLN A 82 -8.22 3.75 -6.37
N ILE A 83 -7.10 4.22 -6.92
CA ILE A 83 -5.83 3.49 -6.90
C ILE A 83 -4.86 4.20 -5.99
N ALA A 84 -4.25 3.42 -5.10
CA ALA A 84 -3.03 3.78 -4.40
C ALA A 84 -1.86 3.01 -4.99
N THR A 85 -0.79 3.69 -5.38
CA THR A 85 0.49 3.04 -5.74
C THR A 85 1.65 3.66 -4.97
N LYS A 86 2.83 3.05 -5.07
CA LYS A 86 3.98 3.39 -4.23
C LYS A 86 5.24 3.57 -5.05
N TYR A 87 5.92 4.67 -4.75
CA TYR A 87 7.29 4.95 -5.16
C TYR A 87 8.28 4.15 -4.31
N PHE A 88 9.13 3.36 -4.95
CA PHE A 88 10.21 2.66 -4.28
C PHE A 88 11.53 3.44 -4.47
N PRO A 89 12.19 3.88 -3.38
CA PRO A 89 13.32 4.81 -3.45
C PRO A 89 14.64 4.16 -3.92
N LEU A 90 14.61 2.91 -4.40
CA LEU A 90 15.79 2.11 -4.71
C LEU A 90 15.62 1.33 -6.03
N PRO A 91 16.72 0.90 -6.67
CA PRO A 91 18.07 1.46 -6.54
C PRO A 91 18.21 2.73 -7.40
N TRP A 92 19.27 3.51 -7.17
CA TRP A 92 19.70 4.62 -8.04
C TRP A 92 18.73 5.82 -8.20
N ARG A 93 17.87 6.07 -7.22
CA ARG A 93 16.94 7.22 -7.24
C ARG A 93 17.49 8.39 -6.41
N PHE A 94 18.29 9.25 -7.04
CA PHE A 94 19.08 10.27 -6.33
C PHE A 94 18.51 11.70 -6.38
N ASN A 95 17.56 11.97 -7.28
CA ASN A 95 17.04 13.31 -7.51
C ASN A 95 15.52 13.31 -7.66
N ARG A 96 14.93 14.50 -7.61
CA ARG A 96 13.48 14.71 -7.71
C ARG A 96 12.86 14.15 -9.00
N ASP A 97 13.61 14.17 -10.11
CA ASP A 97 13.10 13.74 -11.41
C ASP A 97 12.79 12.24 -11.40
N ALA A 98 13.55 11.49 -10.60
CA ALA A 98 13.34 10.06 -10.39
C ALA A 98 11.94 9.73 -9.83
N VAL A 99 11.31 10.65 -9.07
CA VAL A 99 9.91 10.49 -8.60
C VAL A 99 8.93 10.67 -9.76
N ALA A 100 9.13 11.70 -10.57
CA ALA A 100 8.28 11.97 -11.72
C ALA A 100 8.35 10.86 -12.77
N GLU A 101 9.54 10.32 -13.02
CA GLU A 101 9.77 9.17 -13.91
C GLU A 101 9.10 7.89 -13.40
N ALA A 102 9.28 7.58 -12.11
CA ALA A 102 8.65 6.42 -11.49
C ALA A 102 7.11 6.51 -11.52
N LEU A 103 6.57 7.70 -11.25
CA LEU A 103 5.14 7.96 -11.38
C LEU A 103 4.67 7.81 -12.83
N THR A 104 5.42 8.31 -13.82
CA THR A 104 5.08 8.12 -15.25
C THR A 104 4.97 6.65 -15.57
N ALA A 105 5.98 5.86 -15.21
CA ALA A 105 5.98 4.44 -15.47
C ALA A 105 4.82 3.71 -14.74
N SER A 106 4.43 4.17 -13.55
CA SER A 106 3.29 3.62 -12.80
C SER A 106 1.96 3.95 -13.48
N LEU A 107 1.77 5.21 -13.89
CA LEU A 107 0.59 5.67 -14.63
C LEU A 107 0.44 4.94 -15.98
N ASP A 108 1.54 4.74 -16.70
CA ASP A 108 1.56 3.99 -17.96
C ASP A 108 1.16 2.52 -17.76
N ARG A 109 1.66 1.86 -16.70
CA ARG A 109 1.27 0.48 -16.39
C ARG A 109 -0.19 0.36 -15.97
N LEU A 110 -0.68 1.34 -15.19
CA LEU A 110 -2.08 1.41 -14.77
C LEU A 110 -3.01 1.86 -15.90
N ASP A 111 -2.48 2.46 -16.97
CA ASP A 111 -3.22 3.10 -18.05
C ASP A 111 -4.23 4.14 -17.53
N VAL A 112 -3.75 5.03 -16.64
CA VAL A 112 -4.52 6.13 -16.05
C VAL A 112 -3.71 7.42 -16.04
N GLU A 113 -4.38 8.57 -16.06
CA GLU A 113 -3.71 9.88 -16.01
C GLU A 113 -3.40 10.34 -14.58
N GLN A 114 -4.11 9.79 -13.59
CA GLN A 114 -4.04 10.20 -12.19
C GLN A 114 -4.29 9.03 -11.24
N VAL A 115 -3.58 9.01 -10.11
CA VAL A 115 -3.86 8.10 -8.98
C VAL A 115 -4.43 8.86 -7.77
N ALA A 116 -5.27 8.18 -6.99
CA ALA A 116 -5.88 8.77 -5.80
C ALA A 116 -4.84 9.00 -4.69
N LEU A 117 -3.90 8.07 -4.53
CA LEU A 117 -2.87 8.13 -3.50
C LEU A 117 -1.54 7.66 -4.06
N TYR A 118 -0.49 8.46 -3.91
CA TYR A 118 0.87 8.03 -4.21
C TYR A 118 1.72 8.07 -2.94
N GLN A 119 2.36 6.95 -2.63
CA GLN A 119 3.00 6.75 -1.33
C GLN A 119 4.50 6.50 -1.46
N VAL A 120 5.29 6.98 -0.51
CA VAL A 120 6.66 6.50 -0.34
C VAL A 120 6.62 5.10 0.27
N HIS A 121 7.16 4.09 -0.44
CA HIS A 121 7.01 2.67 -0.05
C HIS A 121 7.68 2.33 1.29
N MET A 122 8.80 2.99 1.60
CA MET A 122 9.54 2.78 2.84
C MET A 122 10.36 4.03 3.18
N PRO A 123 10.67 4.27 4.47
CA PRO A 123 11.58 5.35 4.83
C PRO A 123 12.95 5.07 4.26
N PHE A 124 13.46 6.00 3.46
CA PHE A 124 14.80 5.92 2.93
C PHE A 124 15.30 7.33 2.61
N ASP A 125 16.21 7.84 3.44
CA ASP A 125 16.72 9.22 3.38
C ASP A 125 18.19 9.29 2.95
N PHE A 126 18.82 8.15 2.62
CA PHE A 126 20.25 8.09 2.31
C PHE A 126 20.61 8.67 0.94
N PHE A 127 19.83 8.37 -0.11
CA PHE A 127 20.09 8.84 -1.48
C PHE A 127 19.37 10.14 -1.83
N MET A 128 18.25 10.41 -1.17
CA MET A 128 17.46 11.61 -1.36
C MET A 128 16.88 12.03 -0.03
N GLY A 129 17.15 13.29 0.37
CA GLY A 129 16.60 13.85 1.58
C GLY A 129 15.07 13.91 1.53
N GLN A 130 14.44 13.76 2.69
CA GLN A 130 12.98 13.75 2.82
C GLN A 130 12.34 15.04 2.31
N GLU A 131 12.96 16.20 2.51
CA GLU A 131 12.48 17.48 1.96
C GLU A 131 12.40 17.46 0.42
N THR A 132 13.47 16.99 -0.24
CA THR A 132 13.52 16.85 -1.70
C THR A 132 12.43 15.89 -2.19
N LEU A 133 12.27 14.74 -1.50
CA LEU A 133 11.27 13.74 -1.86
C LEU A 133 9.84 14.27 -1.70
N MET A 134 9.53 14.93 -0.58
CA MET A 134 8.21 15.53 -0.36
C MET A 134 7.94 16.69 -1.34
N THR A 135 8.94 17.50 -1.66
CA THR A 135 8.84 18.56 -2.67
C THR A 135 8.52 17.99 -4.05
N ALA A 136 9.15 16.87 -4.43
CA ALA A 136 8.87 16.19 -5.68
C ALA A 136 7.42 15.67 -5.72
N LEU A 137 6.96 15.01 -4.65
CA LEU A 137 5.59 14.51 -4.54
C LEU A 137 4.56 15.65 -4.57
N ALA A 138 4.81 16.75 -3.86
CA ALA A 138 3.94 17.93 -3.89
C ALA A 138 3.86 18.54 -5.29
N THR A 139 4.97 18.56 -6.02
CA THR A 139 5.00 19.02 -7.43
C THR A 139 4.08 18.16 -8.30
N GLU A 140 4.10 16.83 -8.13
CA GLU A 140 3.25 15.92 -8.91
C GLU A 140 1.75 16.03 -8.52
N VAL A 141 1.43 16.40 -7.27
CA VAL A 141 0.07 16.80 -6.87
C VAL A 141 -0.37 18.07 -7.59
N LYS A 142 0.48 19.11 -7.62
CA LYS A 142 0.14 20.38 -8.32
C LYS A 142 0.00 20.20 -9.84
N LYS A 143 0.68 19.22 -10.42
CA LYS A 143 0.49 18.81 -11.83
C LYS A 143 -0.81 18.04 -12.07
N GLY A 144 -1.54 17.67 -11.02
CA GLY A 144 -2.79 16.91 -11.13
C GLY A 144 -2.60 15.42 -11.41
N ARG A 145 -1.39 14.87 -11.25
CA ARG A 145 -1.11 13.44 -11.49
C ARG A 145 -1.37 12.56 -10.27
N ILE A 146 -1.46 13.18 -9.10
CA ILE A 146 -1.74 12.53 -7.82
C ILE A 146 -2.78 13.38 -7.10
N LEU A 147 -3.84 12.77 -6.55
CA LEU A 147 -4.76 13.51 -5.69
C LEU A 147 -4.14 13.81 -4.33
N THR A 148 -3.53 12.81 -3.67
CA THR A 148 -2.93 13.01 -2.34
C THR A 148 -1.69 12.14 -2.09
N VAL A 149 -0.92 12.50 -1.06
CA VAL A 149 0.37 11.86 -0.74
C VAL A 149 0.27 11.00 0.51
N GLY A 150 0.91 9.84 0.49
CA GLY A 150 1.11 9.00 1.67
C GLY A 150 2.57 8.60 1.88
N VAL A 151 2.82 7.97 3.00
CA VAL A 151 4.10 7.34 3.34
C VAL A 151 3.82 5.95 3.90
N SER A 152 4.82 5.09 3.94
CA SER A 152 4.68 3.74 4.48
C SER A 152 5.82 3.41 5.43
N ASN A 153 5.48 2.85 6.58
CA ASN A 153 6.39 2.50 7.68
C ASN A 153 7.20 3.68 8.25
N TYR A 154 6.70 4.91 8.13
CA TYR A 154 7.35 6.08 8.73
C TYR A 154 7.17 6.07 10.25
N SER A 155 8.25 6.40 10.98
CA SER A 155 8.20 6.68 12.41
C SER A 155 7.43 7.98 12.70
N ALA A 156 7.06 8.22 13.96
CA ALA A 156 6.41 9.48 14.37
C ALA A 156 7.22 10.73 13.97
N LYS A 157 8.55 10.70 14.13
CA LYS A 157 9.43 11.80 13.75
C LYS A 157 9.44 12.02 12.23
N GLN A 158 9.59 10.95 11.45
CA GLN A 158 9.58 11.05 9.99
C GLN A 158 8.22 11.51 9.47
N MET A 159 7.12 11.03 10.07
CA MET A 159 5.77 11.45 9.71
C MET A 159 5.56 12.95 9.94
N GLN A 160 6.03 13.49 11.08
CA GLN A 160 6.00 14.92 11.35
C GLN A 160 6.78 15.71 10.29
N GLN A 161 8.01 15.28 9.97
CA GLN A 161 8.83 15.96 8.96
C GLN A 161 8.17 15.94 7.58
N ALA A 162 7.64 14.79 7.14
CA ALA A 162 6.92 14.69 5.88
C ALA A 162 5.69 15.61 5.85
N TYR A 163 4.93 15.66 6.95
CA TYR A 163 3.79 16.55 7.11
C TYR A 163 4.20 18.02 6.97
N ASP A 164 5.24 18.44 7.70
CA ASP A 164 5.70 19.84 7.70
C ASP A 164 6.18 20.26 6.30
N TYR A 165 6.93 19.40 5.60
CA TYR A 165 7.41 19.68 4.25
C TYR A 165 6.31 19.73 3.21
N LEU A 166 5.29 18.87 3.28
CA LEU A 166 4.17 18.92 2.35
C LEU A 166 3.27 20.14 2.61
N ALA A 167 3.13 20.55 3.87
CA ALA A 167 2.32 21.69 4.27
C ALA A 167 2.82 23.02 3.66
N THR A 168 4.12 23.18 3.39
CA THR A 168 4.65 24.38 2.72
C THR A 168 4.14 24.55 1.28
N TYR A 169 3.57 23.49 0.70
CA TYR A 169 2.98 23.48 -0.64
C TYR A 169 1.45 23.34 -0.62
N ASP A 170 0.80 23.47 0.54
CA ASP A 170 -0.64 23.19 0.72
C ASP A 170 -1.04 21.77 0.26
N VAL A 171 -0.14 20.80 0.43
CA VAL A 171 -0.41 19.39 0.15
C VAL A 171 -0.53 18.66 1.49
N PRO A 172 -1.64 17.96 1.76
CA PRO A 172 -1.77 17.24 3.01
C PRO A 172 -1.03 15.89 2.94
N LEU A 173 -0.38 15.50 4.05
CA LEU A 173 -0.05 14.10 4.26
C LEU A 173 -1.34 13.35 4.65
N ALA A 174 -1.77 12.43 3.78
CA ALA A 174 -3.03 11.72 3.92
C ALA A 174 -2.90 10.45 4.76
N VAL A 175 -1.87 9.64 4.48
CA VAL A 175 -1.76 8.28 5.00
C VAL A 175 -0.35 7.98 5.50
N ASN A 176 -0.26 7.25 6.61
CA ASN A 176 0.90 6.40 6.91
C ASN A 176 0.45 4.92 6.87
N GLN A 177 0.93 4.18 5.88
CA GLN A 177 0.63 2.76 5.71
C GLN A 177 1.56 1.93 6.61
N VAL A 178 1.01 1.12 7.52
CA VAL A 178 1.80 0.40 8.53
C VAL A 178 1.25 -0.99 8.81
N ARG A 179 2.12 -1.93 9.24
CA ARG A 179 1.68 -3.27 9.62
C ARG A 179 0.86 -3.16 10.90
N TYR A 180 -0.37 -3.64 10.87
CA TYR A 180 -1.22 -3.63 12.05
C TYR A 180 -2.21 -4.78 12.02
N SER A 181 -2.24 -5.56 13.10
CA SER A 181 -3.12 -6.72 13.28
C SER A 181 -3.26 -7.03 14.78
N LEU A 182 -4.13 -7.98 15.13
CA LEU A 182 -4.25 -8.43 16.53
C LEU A 182 -2.92 -8.94 17.11
N LEU A 183 -2.03 -9.50 16.27
CA LEU A 183 -0.71 -9.98 16.66
C LEU A 183 0.39 -8.94 16.52
N THR A 184 0.21 -7.90 15.69
CA THR A 184 1.22 -6.87 15.43
C THR A 184 0.65 -5.50 15.79
N ARG A 185 0.90 -5.07 17.04
CA ARG A 185 0.32 -3.86 17.65
C ARG A 185 1.36 -2.79 18.02
N THR A 186 2.57 -2.88 17.47
CA THR A 186 3.71 -2.02 17.82
C THR A 186 3.39 -0.52 17.69
N ILE A 187 2.55 -0.16 16.70
CA ILE A 187 2.20 1.24 16.42
C ILE A 187 1.46 1.93 17.56
N GLU A 188 0.83 1.16 18.45
CA GLU A 188 0.13 1.67 19.64
C GLU A 188 1.08 2.16 20.74
N LYS A 189 2.36 1.75 20.69
CA LYS A 189 3.34 1.98 21.77
C LYS A 189 4.56 2.78 21.33
N ASN A 190 4.82 2.87 20.03
CA ASN A 190 6.00 3.55 19.49
C ASN A 190 5.72 5.00 19.01
N GLY A 191 4.55 5.54 19.35
CA GLY A 191 4.14 6.91 19.04
C GLY A 191 3.58 7.13 17.63
N ILE A 192 3.59 6.13 16.75
CA ILE A 192 3.06 6.27 15.37
C ILE A 192 1.56 6.59 15.40
N LEU A 193 0.77 5.83 16.17
CA LEU A 193 -0.67 6.01 16.21
C LEU A 193 -1.06 7.36 16.82
N ASP A 194 -0.37 7.78 17.88
CA ASP A 194 -0.64 9.07 18.55
C ASP A 194 -0.27 10.25 17.65
N LYS A 195 0.89 10.19 16.99
CA LYS A 195 1.29 11.23 16.03
C LYS A 195 0.36 11.30 14.82
N ALA A 196 -0.10 10.15 14.31
CA ALA A 196 -1.06 10.14 13.22
C ALA A 196 -2.38 10.83 13.60
N ARG A 197 -2.89 10.60 14.81
CA ARG A 197 -4.08 11.30 15.34
C ARG A 197 -3.84 12.80 15.47
N GLU A 198 -2.71 13.21 16.06
CA GLU A 198 -2.34 14.62 16.23
C GLU A 198 -2.32 15.37 14.91
N LEU A 199 -1.74 14.78 13.86
CA LEU A 199 -1.61 15.40 12.55
C LEU A 199 -2.86 15.25 11.67
N GLY A 200 -3.84 14.44 12.07
CA GLY A 200 -4.96 14.05 11.20
C GLY A 200 -4.55 13.17 10.01
N VAL A 201 -3.48 12.39 10.15
CA VAL A 201 -3.02 11.41 9.16
C VAL A 201 -3.73 10.09 9.40
N THR A 202 -4.26 9.48 8.34
CA THR A 202 -4.95 8.18 8.43
C THR A 202 -3.94 7.03 8.50
N ILE A 203 -4.20 6.06 9.38
CA ILE A 203 -3.46 4.80 9.39
C ILE A 203 -4.09 3.84 8.38
N LEU A 204 -3.33 3.47 7.35
CA LEU A 204 -3.70 2.42 6.41
C LEU A 204 -3.04 1.11 6.84
N ALA A 205 -3.81 0.21 7.44
CA ALA A 205 -3.28 -1.04 7.98
C ALA A 205 -3.05 -2.08 6.87
N TYR A 206 -1.82 -2.59 6.75
CA TYR A 206 -1.54 -3.77 5.92
C TYR A 206 -1.30 -5.03 6.78
N SER A 207 -1.51 -6.20 6.16
CA SER A 207 -1.52 -7.51 6.83
C SER A 207 -2.47 -7.62 8.05
N PRO A 208 -3.73 -7.16 7.97
CA PRO A 208 -4.66 -7.22 9.12
C PRO A 208 -4.89 -8.66 9.63
N LEU A 209 -4.76 -9.65 8.75
CA LEU A 209 -4.85 -11.08 9.08
C LEU A 209 -3.50 -11.76 9.29
N ASP A 210 -2.42 -10.97 9.45
CA ASP A 210 -1.04 -11.42 9.64
C ASP A 210 -0.63 -12.52 8.65
N GLN A 211 -0.82 -12.24 7.35
CA GLN A 211 -0.55 -13.13 6.22
C GLN A 211 -1.30 -14.49 6.26
N GLY A 212 -2.38 -14.56 7.05
CA GLY A 212 -3.25 -15.71 7.18
C GLY A 212 -3.19 -16.38 8.55
N LEU A 213 -2.27 -16.02 9.45
CA LEU A 213 -2.23 -16.58 10.82
C LEU A 213 -3.53 -16.37 11.57
N LEU A 214 -4.16 -15.20 11.42
CA LEU A 214 -5.42 -14.86 12.09
C LEU A 214 -6.67 -15.42 11.42
N THR A 215 -6.53 -16.37 10.48
CA THR A 215 -7.67 -17.03 9.82
C THR A 215 -8.06 -18.35 10.47
N GLY A 216 -7.25 -18.87 11.41
CA GLY A 216 -7.45 -20.17 12.05
C GLY A 216 -7.03 -21.38 11.20
N LYS A 217 -6.52 -21.18 9.98
CA LYS A 217 -6.11 -22.28 9.10
C LYS A 217 -4.75 -22.90 9.43
N TYR A 218 -3.89 -22.17 10.15
CA TYR A 218 -2.60 -22.65 10.62
C TYR A 218 -2.70 -22.94 12.12
N THR A 219 -2.60 -24.21 12.49
CA THR A 219 -2.60 -24.65 13.89
C THR A 219 -1.43 -25.61 14.14
N PRO A 220 -0.97 -25.79 15.39
CA PRO A 220 0.05 -26.78 15.69
C PRO A 220 -0.31 -28.21 15.25
N GLU A 221 -1.61 -28.55 15.25
CA GLU A 221 -2.15 -29.87 14.93
C GLU A 221 -2.47 -30.04 13.44
N LYS A 222 -2.84 -28.95 12.75
CA LYS A 222 -3.16 -28.91 11.32
C LYS A 222 -2.32 -27.82 10.65
N GLN A 223 -1.19 -28.23 10.09
CA GLN A 223 -0.36 -27.36 9.27
C GLN A 223 -0.78 -27.51 7.81
N GLU A 224 -1.62 -26.58 7.34
CA GLU A 224 -1.68 -26.36 5.89
C GLU A 224 -0.27 -26.06 5.37
N GLN A 225 0.02 -26.53 4.15
CA GLN A 225 1.34 -26.37 3.56
C GLN A 225 1.72 -24.88 3.50
N VAL A 226 2.77 -24.51 4.22
CA VAL A 226 3.31 -23.15 4.21
C VAL A 226 4.11 -22.95 2.93
N THR A 227 3.78 -21.91 2.17
CA THR A 227 4.37 -21.60 0.87
C THR A 227 4.84 -20.15 0.78
N GLY A 228 5.76 -19.89 -0.17
CA GLY A 228 6.23 -18.53 -0.50
C GLY A 228 6.93 -17.85 0.68
N ALA A 229 6.72 -16.53 0.81
CA ALA A 229 7.30 -15.71 1.87
C ALA A 229 7.02 -16.22 3.29
N ARG A 230 5.93 -16.97 3.50
CA ARG A 230 5.58 -17.52 4.82
C ARG A 230 6.56 -18.59 5.30
N LYS A 231 7.26 -19.29 4.40
CA LYS A 231 8.23 -20.34 4.78
C LYS A 231 9.40 -19.81 5.60
N ILE A 232 9.74 -18.54 5.42
CA ILE A 232 10.87 -17.89 6.10
C ILE A 232 10.43 -17.04 7.30
N ASP A 233 9.13 -16.90 7.56
CA ASP A 233 8.62 -16.17 8.73
C ASP A 233 8.53 -17.15 9.93
N PRO A 234 9.29 -16.91 11.02
CA PRO A 234 9.30 -17.79 12.19
C PRO A 234 7.92 -17.99 12.84
N LYS A 235 6.95 -17.09 12.63
CA LYS A 235 5.59 -17.24 13.15
C LYS A 235 4.86 -18.44 12.57
N PHE A 236 5.22 -18.88 11.36
CA PHE A 236 4.63 -20.05 10.70
C PHE A 236 5.33 -21.37 11.06
N SER A 237 6.38 -21.33 11.89
CA SER A 237 6.99 -22.55 12.43
C SER A 237 6.11 -23.21 13.49
N ALA A 238 6.33 -24.50 13.76
CA ALA A 238 5.58 -25.22 14.80
C ALA A 238 5.69 -24.56 16.19
N SER A 239 6.84 -23.96 16.53
CA SER A 239 7.03 -23.21 17.77
C SER A 239 6.34 -21.84 17.72
N GLY A 240 6.36 -21.18 16.57
CA GLY A 240 5.65 -19.92 16.32
C GLY A 240 4.13 -20.07 16.52
N LEU A 241 3.54 -21.10 15.92
CA LEU A 241 2.10 -21.38 16.01
C LEU A 241 1.62 -21.74 17.42
N LYS A 242 2.49 -22.23 18.30
CA LYS A 242 2.15 -22.48 19.71
C LYS A 242 2.20 -21.23 20.58
N LYS A 243 2.95 -20.20 20.14
CA LYS A 243 3.20 -18.98 20.90
C LYS A 243 2.19 -17.87 20.60
N ASN A 244 1.64 -17.87 19.39
CA ASN A 244 0.63 -16.93 18.92
C ASN A 244 -0.77 -17.45 19.23
#